data_AF-A0A4Y9RIG7-F1
#
_entry.id   AF-A0A4Y9RIG7-F1
#
_cell.length_a   1.000
_cell.length_b   1.000
_cell.length_c   1.000
_cell.angle_alpha   90.00
_cell.angle_beta   90.00
_cell.angle_gamma   90.00
#
_symmetry.space_group_name_H-M   'P 1'
#
loop_
_entity.id
_entity.type
_entity.pdbx_description
1 polymer ?
#
loop_
_entity_poly.entity_id
_entity_poly.type
_entity_poly.pdbx_seq_one_letter_code
_entity_poly.pdbx_strand_id
1 'polypeptide(L)'
;LVNAFRQYFSPERVSQTGPTSASEDFGSFGAAWQVPSVFWFVGGTDPATYAKAKAAGEVNKLPSNHSPFFAPVMHPTLETGVETMVVGALAWLSADAAAGGTG
;
A
#
# COMPACT_ATOMS: atom_id res chain seq x y z
N LEU A 1 3.71 11.24 0.67
CA LEU A 1 2.90 9.99 0.60
C LEU A 1 2.45 9.47 1.96
N VAL A 2 3.33 8.98 2.84
CA VAL A 2 2.92 8.32 4.11
C VAL A 2 1.98 9.18 4.96
N ASN A 3 2.20 10.49 5.05
CA ASN A 3 1.30 11.39 5.77
C ASN A 3 -0.10 11.44 5.15
N ALA A 4 -0.23 11.42 3.82
CA ALA A 4 -1.52 11.39 3.14
C ALA A 4 -2.26 10.07 3.43
N PHE A 5 -1.55 8.94 3.42
CA PHE A 5 -2.12 7.65 3.85
C PHE A 5 -2.58 7.68 5.31
N ARG A 6 -1.79 8.25 6.23
CA ARG A 6 -2.16 8.37 7.65
C ARG A 6 -3.31 9.35 7.91
N GLN A 7 -3.55 10.30 7.01
CA GLN A 7 -4.70 11.20 7.09
C GLN A 7 -5.98 10.55 6.59
N TYR A 8 -5.89 9.69 5.57
CA TYR A 8 -7.04 9.03 4.96
C TYR A 8 -7.44 7.72 5.64
N PHE A 9 -6.46 6.86 5.95
CA PHE A 9 -6.68 5.57 6.58
C PHE A 9 -6.55 5.66 8.10
N SER A 10 -7.25 4.78 8.81
CA SER A 10 -7.03 4.65 10.26
C SER A 10 -5.59 4.21 10.56
N PRO A 11 -5.02 4.60 11.72
CA PRO A 11 -3.64 4.28 12.06
C PRO A 11 -3.29 2.79 11.97
N GLU A 12 -4.25 1.91 12.24
CA GLU A 12 -4.08 0.45 12.23
C GLU A 12 -3.95 -0.13 10.81
N ARG A 13 -4.42 0.60 9.78
CA ARG A 13 -4.34 0.22 8.37
C ARG A 13 -3.04 0.65 7.69
N VAL A 14 -2.18 1.44 8.36
CA VAL A 14 -0.91 1.93 7.81
C VAL A 14 0.26 1.47 8.65
N SER A 15 0.97 0.45 8.19
CA SER A 15 2.16 -0.09 8.84
C SER A 15 3.41 0.08 7.99
N GLN A 16 4.55 0.34 8.64
CA GLN A 16 5.84 0.27 7.97
C GLN A 16 6.24 -1.19 7.76
N THR A 17 6.66 -1.52 6.55
CA THR A 17 7.27 -2.83 6.24
C THR A 17 8.78 -2.75 6.41
N GLY A 18 9.39 -3.81 6.93
CA GLY A 18 10.84 -3.97 6.86
C GLY A 18 11.31 -4.23 5.43
N PRO A 19 12.63 -4.24 5.19
CA PRO A 19 13.19 -4.70 3.91
C PRO A 19 12.69 -6.11 3.58
N THR A 20 12.39 -6.34 2.30
CA THR A 20 12.00 -7.65 1.78
C THR A 20 13.13 -8.22 0.92
N SER A 21 13.25 -9.55 0.87
CA SER A 21 14.16 -10.24 -0.04
C SER A 21 13.62 -10.33 -1.48
N ALA A 22 12.36 -9.94 -1.70
CA ALA A 22 11.78 -9.86 -3.03
C ALA A 22 12.45 -8.74 -3.84
N SER A 23 12.75 -9.02 -5.10
CA SER A 23 13.19 -8.04 -6.08
C SER A 23 12.01 -7.51 -6.88
N GLU A 24 12.07 -6.25 -7.28
CA GLU A 24 11.11 -5.59 -8.17
C GLU A 24 11.85 -4.61 -9.07
N ASP A 25 11.43 -4.47 -10.33
CA ASP A 25 12.12 -3.61 -11.31
C ASP A 25 11.62 -2.16 -11.31
N PHE A 26 10.54 -1.86 -10.57
CA PHE A 26 9.88 -0.55 -10.49
C PHE A 26 10.85 0.62 -10.24
N GLY A 27 11.92 0.38 -9.46
CA GLY A 27 12.95 1.38 -9.19
C GLY A 27 13.63 1.93 -10.45
N SER A 28 13.65 1.16 -11.55
CA SER A 28 14.21 1.54 -12.84
C SER A 28 13.54 2.78 -13.44
N PHE A 29 12.23 2.97 -13.21
CA PHE A 29 11.52 4.16 -13.69
C PHE A 29 12.02 5.44 -13.01
N GLY A 30 12.16 5.41 -11.68
CA GLY A 30 12.69 6.55 -10.91
C GLY A 30 14.14 6.86 -11.29
N ALA A 31 14.95 5.83 -11.48
CA ALA A 31 16.34 5.98 -11.92
C ALA A 31 16.44 6.59 -13.33
N ALA A 32 15.64 6.11 -14.29
CA ALA A 32 15.64 6.60 -15.66
C ALA A 32 15.17 8.06 -15.78
N TRP A 33 14.15 8.45 -15.00
CA TRP A 33 13.61 9.81 -15.01
C TRP A 33 14.27 10.75 -13.99
N GLN A 34 15.21 10.26 -13.17
CA GLN A 34 15.87 11.02 -12.11
C GLN A 34 14.88 11.67 -11.12
N VAL A 35 13.82 10.94 -10.76
CA VAL A 35 12.78 11.39 -9.82
C VAL A 35 12.70 10.47 -8.61
N PRO A 36 12.31 10.99 -7.43
CA PRO A 36 12.05 10.13 -6.28
C PRO A 36 10.90 9.17 -6.60
N SER A 37 11.07 7.89 -6.26
CA SER A 37 10.05 6.87 -6.39
C SER A 37 9.72 6.27 -5.03
N VAL A 38 8.47 5.82 -4.86
CA VAL A 38 8.01 5.11 -3.66
C VAL A 38 7.21 3.90 -4.11
N PHE A 39 7.51 2.75 -3.50
CA PHE A 39 6.77 1.50 -3.67
C PHE A 39 6.15 1.10 -2.32
N TRP A 40 4.96 0.52 -2.34
CA TRP A 40 4.24 0.09 -1.14
C TRP A 40 3.46 -1.20 -1.41
N PHE A 41 2.94 -1.80 -0.34
CA PHE A 41 2.15 -3.03 -0.40
C PHE A 41 0.72 -2.77 0.03
N VAL A 42 -0.20 -3.56 -0.54
CA VAL A 42 -1.61 -3.63 -0.14
C VAL A 42 -1.86 -5.03 0.41
N GLY A 43 -2.44 -5.12 1.61
CA GLY A 43 -2.80 -6.39 2.20
C GLY A 43 -3.95 -7.06 1.45
N GLY A 44 -3.87 -8.39 1.29
CA GLY A 44 -4.89 -9.17 0.58
C GLY A 44 -5.60 -10.24 1.42
N THR A 45 -5.09 -10.54 2.61
CA THR A 45 -5.67 -11.57 3.48
C THR A 45 -6.99 -11.10 4.09
N ASP A 46 -7.96 -12.00 4.20
CA ASP A 46 -9.19 -11.77 4.95
C ASP A 46 -8.89 -11.16 6.34
N PRO A 47 -9.53 -10.03 6.73
CA PRO A 47 -9.20 -9.33 7.97
C PRO A 47 -9.33 -10.19 9.23
N ALA A 48 -10.36 -11.03 9.32
CA ALA A 48 -10.57 -11.90 10.49
C ALA A 48 -9.49 -12.99 10.57
N THR A 49 -9.15 -13.58 9.42
CA THR A 49 -8.08 -14.57 9.28
C THR A 49 -6.72 -13.97 9.66
N TYR A 50 -6.40 -12.78 9.15
CA TYR A 50 -5.16 -12.08 9.49
C TYR A 50 -5.11 -11.73 10.98
N ALA A 51 -6.19 -11.20 11.55
CA ALA A 51 -6.27 -10.86 12.97
C ALA A 51 -6.06 -12.10 13.86
N LYS A 52 -6.67 -13.24 13.52
CA LYS A 52 -6.47 -14.51 14.22
C LYS A 52 -5.02 -14.98 14.15
N ALA A 53 -4.42 -14.98 12.96
CA ALA A 53 -3.01 -15.37 12.77
C ALA A 53 -2.06 -14.43 13.53
N LYS A 54 -2.33 -13.12 13.53
CA LYS A 54 -1.56 -12.13 14.27
C LYS A 54 -1.65 -12.37 15.78
N ALA A 55 -2.84 -12.60 16.33
CA ALA A 55 -3.05 -12.90 17.74
C ALA A 55 -2.34 -14.20 18.17
N ALA A 56 -2.23 -15.18 17.27
CA ALA A 56 -1.53 -16.44 17.52
C ALA A 56 0.00 -16.38 17.27
N GLY A 57 0.53 -15.28 16.72
CA GLY A 57 1.95 -15.21 16.32
C GLY A 57 2.29 -16.03 15.08
N GLU A 58 1.30 -16.30 14.21
CA GLU A 58 1.38 -17.24 13.08
C GLU A 58 1.21 -16.55 11.72
N VAL A 59 1.45 -15.24 11.63
CA VAL A 59 1.31 -14.50 10.35
C VAL A 59 2.16 -15.12 9.24
N ASN A 60 3.33 -15.67 9.57
CA ASN A 60 4.23 -16.34 8.64
C ASN A 60 3.68 -17.66 8.06
N LYS A 61 2.58 -18.20 8.60
CA LYS A 61 1.90 -19.40 8.07
C LYS A 61 0.82 -19.07 7.04
N LEU A 62 0.45 -17.79 6.90
CA LEU A 62 -0.53 -17.38 5.90
C LEU A 62 0.05 -17.59 4.49
N PRO A 63 -0.76 -18.04 3.50
CA PRO A 63 -0.33 -18.11 2.12
C PRO A 63 0.17 -16.75 1.63
N SER A 64 1.30 -16.75 0.93
CA SER A 64 1.91 -15.57 0.32
C SER A 64 2.06 -15.75 -1.20
N ASN A 65 2.49 -14.71 -1.90
CA ASN A 65 2.80 -14.76 -3.33
C ASN A 65 3.60 -16.03 -3.69
N HIS A 66 3.28 -16.65 -4.83
CA HIS A 66 3.80 -17.95 -5.30
C HIS A 66 3.28 -19.21 -4.59
N SER A 67 2.44 -19.10 -3.55
CA SER A 67 1.70 -20.24 -3.02
C SER A 67 0.47 -20.56 -3.89
N PRO A 68 0.14 -21.85 -4.16
CA PRO A 68 -1.11 -22.21 -4.85
C PRO A 68 -2.36 -21.91 -4.03
N PHE A 69 -2.21 -21.61 -2.73
CA PHE A 69 -3.30 -21.23 -1.84
C PHE A 69 -3.38 -19.72 -1.63
N PHE A 70 -2.55 -18.93 -2.32
CA PHE A 70 -2.62 -17.48 -2.24
C PHE A 70 -3.87 -16.96 -2.97
N ALA A 71 -4.86 -16.56 -2.19
CA ALA A 71 -6.13 -16.04 -2.69
C ALA A 71 -6.52 -14.78 -1.91
N PRO A 72 -6.11 -13.59 -2.37
CA PRO A 72 -6.59 -12.34 -1.78
C PRO A 72 -8.12 -12.25 -1.81
N VAL A 73 -8.74 -11.77 -0.73
CA VAL A 73 -10.18 -11.50 -0.73
C VAL A 73 -10.49 -10.32 -1.65
N MET A 74 -11.65 -10.31 -2.31
CA MET A 74 -12.00 -9.21 -3.23
C MET A 74 -12.14 -7.87 -2.49
N HIS A 75 -12.98 -7.85 -1.45
CA HIS A 75 -13.11 -6.74 -0.52
C HIS A 75 -12.49 -7.11 0.83
N PRO A 76 -11.71 -6.21 1.46
CA PRO A 76 -11.44 -4.82 1.05
C PRO A 76 -10.22 -4.66 0.12
N THR A 77 -9.61 -5.72 -0.40
CA THR A 77 -8.31 -5.65 -1.11
C THR A 77 -8.34 -4.73 -2.34
N LEU A 78 -9.30 -4.94 -3.26
CA LEU A 78 -9.38 -4.16 -4.50
C LEU A 78 -9.69 -2.68 -4.18
N GLU A 79 -10.63 -2.46 -3.28
CA GLU A 79 -11.00 -1.13 -2.79
C GLU A 79 -9.79 -0.41 -2.18
N THR A 80 -9.05 -1.07 -1.28
CA THR A 80 -7.84 -0.51 -0.67
C THR A 80 -6.77 -0.20 -1.72
N GLY A 81 -6.61 -1.06 -2.73
CA GLY A 81 -5.71 -0.81 -3.86
C GLY A 81 -6.07 0.48 -4.60
N VAL A 82 -7.35 0.65 -4.95
CA VAL A 82 -7.84 1.88 -5.60
C VAL A 82 -7.67 3.10 -4.70
N GLU A 83 -8.09 3.01 -3.44
CA GLU A 83 -7.95 4.08 -2.45
C GLU A 83 -6.49 4.54 -2.33
N THR A 84 -5.53 3.63 -2.20
CA THR A 84 -4.10 3.99 -2.08
C THR A 84 -3.55 4.67 -3.33
N MET A 85 -3.99 4.27 -4.53
CA MET A 85 -3.61 4.95 -5.79
C MET A 85 -4.18 6.37 -5.86
N VAL A 86 -5.47 6.53 -5.52
CA VAL A 86 -6.16 7.83 -5.54
C VAL A 86 -5.57 8.78 -4.49
N VAL A 87 -5.49 8.35 -3.23
CA VAL A 87 -4.90 9.15 -2.14
C VAL A 87 -3.44 9.47 -2.44
N GLY A 88 -2.72 8.51 -3.05
CA GLY A 88 -1.38 8.71 -3.57
C GLY A 88 -1.35 9.88 -4.53
N ALA A 89 -2.06 9.80 -5.66
CA ALA A 89 -2.08 10.88 -6.65
C ALA A 89 -2.51 12.24 -6.07
N LEU A 90 -3.57 12.26 -5.25
CA LEU A 90 -4.11 13.49 -4.65
C LEU A 90 -3.13 14.17 -3.69
N ALA A 91 -2.18 13.44 -3.09
CA ALA A 91 -1.16 14.02 -2.24
C ALA A 91 -0.24 15.02 -2.97
N TRP A 92 -0.19 14.97 -4.31
CA TRP A 92 0.53 15.94 -5.14
C TRP A 92 -0.42 16.80 -5.97
N LEU A 93 -1.47 16.20 -6.54
CA LEU A 93 -2.37 16.91 -7.46
C LEU A 93 -3.36 17.86 -6.75
N SER A 94 -3.68 17.63 -5.48
CA SER A 94 -4.59 18.52 -4.72
C SER A 94 -3.88 19.75 -4.17
N ALA A 95 -2.54 19.74 -4.11
CA ALA A 95 -1.77 20.87 -3.64
C ALA A 95 -1.79 22.03 -4.65
N ASP A 96 -1.83 21.73 -5.96
CA ASP A 96 -1.93 22.75 -7.03
C ASP A 96 -3.33 23.36 -7.17
N ALA A 97 -4.39 22.61 -6.87
CA ALA A 97 -5.76 23.13 -6.92
C ALA A 97 -6.01 24.24 -5.87
N ALA A 98 -5.29 24.22 -4.76
CA ALA A 98 -5.35 25.28 -3.74
C ALA A 98 -4.46 26.49 -4.08
N ALA A 99 -3.43 26.32 -4.92
CA ALA A 99 -2.50 27.38 -5.30
C ALA A 99 -2.88 28.12 -6.60
N GLY A 100 -3.67 27.50 -7.48
CA GLY A 100 -4.13 28.09 -8.75
C GLY A 100 -5.36 29.01 -8.66
N GLY A 101 -5.81 29.35 -7.45
CA GLY A 101 -7.00 30.16 -7.18
C GLY A 101 -6.76 31.66 -7.01
N THR A 102 -5.67 32.23 -7.53
CA THR A 102 -5.51 33.68 -7.75
C THR A 102 -4.45 33.91 -8.84
N GLY A 103 -4.89 34.37 -10.01
CA GLY A 103 -4.04 34.72 -11.14
C GLY A 103 -4.89 35.11 -12.35
#